data_AF-A0A2V6U933-F1
#
_entry.id   AF-A0A2V6U933-F1
#
_cell.length_a   1.000
_cell.length_b   1.000
_cell.length_c   1.000
_cell.angle_alpha   90.00
_cell.angle_beta   90.00
_cell.angle_gamma   90.00
#
_symmetry.space_group_name_H-M   'P 1'
#
loop_
_entity.id
_entity.type
_entity.pdbx_description
1 polymer ?
#
loop_
_entity_poly.entity_id
_entity_poly.type
_entity_poly.pdbx_seq_one_letter_code
_entity_poly.pdbx_strand_id
1 'polypeptide(L)'
;MAVAADRIEALVRRATLVHLVGMTGATNVQGEAVHKLDEAANRICVDAVRASGRAAILVSEEMAEPLPLGGGPFALYIDPVDGSSNADVNGSLGSIFSVHAAVPAGLPPAGRAQRGSGCVMYGPGPSLMVTWGRGLHEFALDPDARRFVLARPDLRLPPSGRTYAVNSGRRTYWTAGVRAFVDDLTADDGRRGRPYSLRYSGSLTADLHRILLERREGGRRQAPPRLRGEPPGLSRRAGRRARLEWARAHSGHHSADHPPAGAALHRQRRRGRAGRSVRPAGGSAMTKRVKEILSWYDSDNPGTRANLARLLGAGRLGGSGRMVILPVDQGFEHGPARSFAPNPAGYNPLYHFELAIEAGCSAYAAPLGFLEAGAAEFAGEIPLILKLNNHDLLLEEPDPVSAVTAGVRDALRLGCAAIGFTIYPGSAERTRMYEQIAALGAEAKAAGLAVVIWSYPRGSALSKAGETALDVVAYAAQISAQLGAHIIKVKLPTEHLEQEAAKRVYESTRIPRAALADRIRHVVQSAFDGRRIVIFSGGAREDDATIFDQVRAIRDGGGFGSIIGRNSFQRPRPEALALLGRIMAIYTGAEP
;
A
#
# COMPACT_ATOMS: atom_id res chain seq x y z
N MET A 1 -25.25 16.41 13.04
CA MET A 1 -24.76 17.05 11.80
C MET A 1 -25.82 17.83 11.05
N ALA A 2 -26.96 17.28 10.62
CA ALA A 2 -27.99 18.07 9.90
C ALA A 2 -28.43 19.35 10.65
N VAL A 3 -28.63 19.28 11.97
CA VAL A 3 -28.93 20.45 12.82
C VAL A 3 -27.78 21.47 12.85
N ALA A 4 -26.53 21.00 12.91
CA ALA A 4 -25.37 21.89 12.89
C ALA A 4 -25.26 22.59 11.53
N ALA A 5 -25.44 21.84 10.44
CA ALA A 5 -25.41 22.35 9.07
C ALA A 5 -26.48 23.41 8.82
N ASP A 6 -27.70 23.21 9.31
CA ASP A 6 -28.77 24.20 9.25
C ASP A 6 -28.35 25.52 9.94
N ARG A 7 -27.81 25.43 11.16
CA ARG A 7 -27.35 26.60 11.93
C ARG A 7 -26.15 27.30 11.29
N ILE A 8 -25.18 26.54 10.79
CA ILE A 8 -24.02 27.08 10.07
C ILE A 8 -24.47 27.78 8.79
N GLU A 9 -25.44 27.22 8.06
CA GLU A 9 -25.99 27.85 6.87
C GLU A 9 -26.62 29.21 7.16
N ALA A 10 -27.41 29.32 8.23
CA ALA A 10 -27.97 30.60 8.66
C ALA A 10 -26.89 31.60 9.08
N LEU A 11 -25.80 31.11 9.68
CA LEU A 11 -24.64 31.91 10.06
C LEU A 11 -23.91 32.44 8.81
N VAL A 12 -23.61 31.56 7.85
CA VAL A 12 -22.93 31.90 6.58
C VAL A 12 -23.72 32.96 5.82
N ARG A 13 -25.06 32.83 5.71
CA ARG A 13 -25.90 33.85 5.06
C ARG A 13 -25.82 35.24 5.66
N ARG A 14 -25.47 35.33 6.95
CA ARG A 14 -25.42 36.58 7.70
C ARG A 14 -24.00 36.99 8.08
N ALA A 15 -22.97 36.22 7.70
CA ALA A 15 -21.62 36.36 8.23
C ALA A 15 -21.08 37.79 8.09
N THR A 16 -21.32 38.43 6.94
CA THR A 16 -20.93 39.83 6.70
C THR A 16 -21.70 40.81 7.60
N LEU A 17 -23.01 40.58 7.80
CA LEU A 17 -23.86 41.44 8.63
C LEU A 17 -23.53 41.37 10.12
N VAL A 18 -23.04 40.23 10.59
CA VAL A 18 -22.68 40.01 12.01
C VAL A 18 -21.16 40.08 12.25
N HIS A 19 -20.39 40.61 11.29
CA HIS A 19 -18.94 40.82 11.38
C HIS A 19 -18.14 39.54 11.70
N LEU A 20 -18.58 38.39 11.20
CA LEU A 20 -17.90 37.09 11.31
C LEU A 20 -16.99 36.79 10.10
N VAL A 21 -16.84 37.75 9.21
CA VAL A 21 -15.91 37.73 8.08
C VAL A 21 -14.55 38.29 8.53
N GLY A 22 -13.46 37.76 7.99
CA GLY A 22 -12.09 38.10 8.37
C GLY A 22 -11.49 37.32 9.57
N MET A 23 -10.26 37.67 9.91
CA MET A 23 -9.41 36.95 10.86
C MET A 23 -9.75 37.25 12.33
N THR A 24 -9.53 36.28 13.21
CA THR A 24 -9.60 36.43 14.67
C THR A 24 -8.35 37.09 15.27
N GLY A 25 -7.22 37.04 14.54
CA GLY A 25 -5.89 37.42 15.05
C GLY A 25 -5.15 36.29 15.76
N ALA A 26 -5.77 35.11 15.92
CA ALA A 26 -5.15 33.90 16.45
C ALA A 26 -4.59 33.01 15.34
N THR A 27 -3.60 32.19 15.68
CA THR A 27 -3.01 31.18 14.79
C THR A 27 -3.35 29.78 15.32
N ASN A 28 -3.86 28.89 14.47
CA ASN A 28 -4.20 27.51 14.87
C ASN A 28 -2.95 26.62 15.00
N VAL A 29 -3.15 25.37 15.45
CA VAL A 29 -2.09 24.36 15.64
C VAL A 29 -1.38 23.93 14.34
N GLN A 30 -1.92 24.30 13.18
CA GLN A 30 -1.35 24.05 11.86
C GLN A 30 -0.61 25.29 11.30
N GLY A 31 -0.55 26.39 12.06
CA GLY A 31 0.15 27.61 11.68
C GLY A 31 -0.66 28.57 10.79
N GLU A 32 -1.97 28.37 10.67
CA GLU A 32 -2.87 29.18 9.85
C GLU A 32 -3.63 30.21 10.69
N ALA A 33 -3.92 31.38 10.11
CA ALA A 33 -4.72 32.41 10.76
C ALA A 33 -6.18 31.96 10.84
N VAL A 34 -6.76 31.97 12.04
CA VAL A 34 -8.11 31.46 12.29
C VAL A 34 -9.15 32.47 11.84
N HIS A 35 -10.10 32.07 11.00
CA HIS A 35 -11.24 32.92 10.64
C HIS A 35 -12.31 32.89 11.73
N LYS A 36 -13.00 34.01 11.96
CA LYS A 36 -14.06 34.11 12.98
C LYS A 36 -15.21 33.14 12.74
N LEU A 37 -15.48 32.82 11.48
CA LEU A 37 -16.50 31.87 11.06
C LEU A 37 -16.17 30.44 11.52
N ASP A 38 -14.91 30.04 11.46
CA ASP A 38 -14.44 28.69 11.80
C ASP A 38 -14.69 28.40 13.28
N GLU A 39 -14.36 29.35 14.15
CA GLU A 39 -14.58 29.23 15.58
C GLU A 39 -16.09 29.13 15.92
N ALA A 40 -16.92 29.95 15.30
CA ALA A 40 -18.37 29.94 15.52
C ALA A 40 -19.02 28.64 15.01
N ALA A 41 -18.62 28.17 13.82
CA ALA A 41 -19.09 26.91 13.25
C ALA A 41 -18.64 25.71 14.09
N ASN A 42 -17.41 25.72 14.61
CA ASN A 42 -16.92 24.68 15.51
C ASN A 42 -17.78 24.58 16.78
N ARG A 43 -18.09 25.72 17.42
CA ARG A 43 -19.00 25.74 18.59
C ARG A 43 -20.37 25.15 18.27
N ILE A 44 -20.97 25.53 17.13
CA ILE A 44 -22.26 24.99 16.68
C ILE A 44 -22.19 23.46 16.50
N CYS A 45 -21.12 22.95 15.90
CA CYS A 45 -20.90 21.52 15.73
C CYS A 45 -20.75 20.80 17.08
N VAL A 46 -19.90 21.32 17.98
CA VAL A 46 -19.69 20.76 19.32
C VAL A 46 -21.00 20.66 20.08
N ASP A 47 -21.80 21.74 20.12
CA ASP A 47 -23.07 21.77 20.83
C ASP A 47 -24.09 20.79 20.25
N ALA A 48 -24.21 20.73 18.91
CA ALA A 48 -25.12 19.81 18.24
C ALA A 48 -24.72 18.34 18.45
N VAL A 49 -23.42 18.03 18.46
CA VAL A 49 -22.91 16.68 18.69
C VAL A 49 -23.10 16.27 20.15
N ARG A 50 -22.78 17.16 21.09
CA ARG A 50 -23.01 16.94 22.52
C ARG A 50 -24.49 16.69 22.82
N ALA A 51 -25.38 17.54 22.30
CA ALA A 51 -26.82 17.39 22.47
C ALA A 51 -27.39 16.09 21.87
N SER A 52 -26.70 15.48 20.89
CA SER A 52 -27.14 14.21 20.30
C SER A 52 -26.97 13.00 21.24
N GLY A 53 -26.02 13.07 22.19
CA GLY A 53 -25.68 11.94 23.07
C GLY A 53 -25.14 10.70 22.35
N ARG A 54 -24.75 10.80 21.07
CA ARG A 54 -24.34 9.64 20.25
C ARG A 54 -22.84 9.49 20.03
N ALA A 55 -22.02 10.50 20.35
CA ALA A 55 -20.59 10.49 20.08
C ALA A 55 -19.78 10.51 21.39
N ALA A 56 -18.93 9.50 21.60
CA ALA A 56 -18.05 9.39 22.77
C ALA A 56 -16.88 10.37 22.67
N ILE A 57 -16.45 10.67 21.45
CA ILE A 57 -15.34 11.56 21.14
C ILE A 57 -15.63 12.35 19.87
N LEU A 58 -15.25 13.63 19.88
CA LEU A 58 -15.30 14.52 18.73
C LEU A 58 -13.88 15.02 18.43
N VAL A 59 -13.47 14.90 17.17
CA VAL A 59 -12.22 15.45 16.64
C VAL A 59 -12.59 16.53 15.64
N SER A 60 -12.06 17.73 15.80
CA SER A 60 -12.34 18.87 14.93
C SER A 60 -11.02 19.45 14.42
N GLU A 61 -11.00 19.92 13.17
CA GLU A 61 -9.87 20.68 12.61
C GLU A 61 -9.52 21.90 13.47
N GLU A 62 -10.53 22.52 14.09
CA GLU A 62 -10.39 23.70 14.95
C GLU A 62 -9.93 23.39 16.38
N MET A 63 -9.60 22.15 16.70
CA MET A 63 -9.25 21.72 18.05
C MET A 63 -7.94 20.93 18.08
N ALA A 64 -7.02 21.36 18.95
CA ALA A 64 -5.72 20.70 19.14
C ALA A 64 -5.85 19.26 19.63
N GLU A 65 -6.78 19.03 20.56
CA GLU A 65 -6.99 17.75 21.21
C GLU A 65 -8.42 17.24 20.94
N PRO A 66 -8.61 15.93 20.75
CA PRO A 66 -9.93 15.32 20.70
C PRO A 66 -10.75 15.68 21.95
N LEU A 67 -12.02 16.04 21.75
CA LEU A 67 -12.96 16.36 22.82
C LEU A 67 -13.69 15.08 23.29
N PRO A 68 -13.43 14.59 24.52
CA PRO A 68 -14.23 13.53 25.10
C PRO A 68 -15.63 14.08 25.42
N LEU A 69 -16.66 13.40 24.93
CA LEU A 69 -18.06 13.75 25.13
C LEU A 69 -18.79 12.77 26.06
N GLY A 70 -18.15 11.63 26.38
CA GLY A 70 -18.58 10.73 27.45
C GLY A 70 -19.83 9.88 27.16
N GLY A 71 -20.37 9.88 25.93
CA GLY A 71 -21.59 9.12 25.63
C GLY A 71 -21.72 8.59 24.19
N GLY A 72 -22.34 7.42 24.00
CA GLY A 72 -22.71 6.89 22.69
C GLY A 72 -21.60 6.11 21.95
N PRO A 73 -21.95 5.34 20.90
CA PRO A 73 -21.05 4.34 20.32
C PRO A 73 -20.13 4.88 19.22
N PHE A 74 -20.11 6.20 18.97
CA PHE A 74 -19.43 6.77 17.80
C PHE A 74 -18.28 7.71 18.15
N ALA A 75 -17.29 7.75 17.26
CA ALA A 75 -16.29 8.81 17.16
C ALA A 75 -16.60 9.66 15.92
N LEU A 76 -16.64 10.98 16.08
CA LEU A 76 -16.95 11.90 14.99
C LEU A 76 -15.73 12.75 14.65
N TYR A 77 -15.41 12.87 13.38
CA TYR A 77 -14.38 13.76 12.85
C TYR A 77 -15.05 14.82 12.01
N ILE A 78 -14.74 16.08 12.22
CA ILE A 78 -15.35 17.20 11.51
C ILE A 78 -14.31 18.19 11.03
N ASP A 79 -14.57 18.74 9.85
CA ASP A 79 -14.11 20.05 9.41
C ASP A 79 -15.37 20.93 9.42
N PRO A 80 -15.49 21.87 10.38
CA PRO A 80 -16.66 22.73 10.50
C PRO A 80 -16.84 23.66 9.29
N VAL A 81 -15.78 24.12 8.64
CA VAL A 81 -15.81 25.10 7.54
C VAL A 81 -14.71 24.80 6.50
N ASP A 82 -15.06 23.97 5.51
CA ASP A 82 -14.22 23.77 4.33
C ASP A 82 -14.24 25.02 3.44
N GLY A 83 -13.05 25.46 3.06
CA GLY A 83 -12.86 26.59 2.17
C GLY A 83 -13.07 27.94 2.86
N SER A 84 -12.82 28.06 4.16
CA SER A 84 -12.94 29.31 4.95
C SER A 84 -12.32 30.55 4.29
N SER A 85 -11.22 30.38 3.54
CA SER A 85 -10.62 31.45 2.70
C SER A 85 -11.57 32.10 1.68
N ASN A 86 -12.67 31.43 1.31
CA ASN A 86 -13.72 31.93 0.43
C ASN A 86 -14.78 32.77 1.16
N ALA A 87 -14.81 32.78 2.49
CA ALA A 87 -15.85 33.45 3.27
C ALA A 87 -15.88 34.96 2.98
N ASP A 88 -14.70 35.59 2.91
CA ASP A 88 -14.55 37.03 2.69
C ASP A 88 -14.99 37.50 1.30
N VAL A 89 -15.00 36.59 0.32
CA VAL A 89 -15.40 36.87 -1.07
C VAL A 89 -16.81 36.36 -1.39
N ASN A 90 -17.58 35.96 -0.38
CA ASN A 90 -18.91 35.37 -0.53
C ASN A 90 -18.90 34.15 -1.48
N GLY A 91 -17.83 33.36 -1.43
CA GLY A 91 -17.69 32.12 -2.18
C GLY A 91 -18.44 30.96 -1.52
N SER A 92 -18.50 29.83 -2.21
CA SER A 92 -19.07 28.61 -1.62
C SER A 92 -18.15 28.04 -0.55
N LEU A 93 -18.78 27.64 0.56
CA LEU A 93 -18.16 27.00 1.71
C LEU A 93 -18.77 25.61 1.91
N GLY A 94 -18.23 24.83 2.84
CA GLY A 94 -18.87 23.60 3.26
C GLY A 94 -18.53 23.15 4.66
N SER A 95 -19.02 21.98 5.03
CA SER A 95 -18.54 21.24 6.20
C SER A 95 -18.33 19.80 5.80
N ILE A 96 -17.36 19.13 6.42
CA ILE A 96 -17.07 17.71 6.16
C ILE A 96 -17.21 16.95 7.48
N PHE A 97 -17.77 15.75 7.44
CA PHE A 97 -17.82 14.89 8.61
C PHE A 97 -17.62 13.42 8.28
N SER A 98 -17.04 12.70 9.24
CA SER A 98 -16.79 11.27 9.19
C SER A 98 -17.19 10.61 10.51
N VAL A 99 -17.95 9.53 10.43
CA VAL A 99 -18.48 8.77 11.57
C VAL A 99 -17.76 7.43 11.67
N HIS A 100 -17.18 7.14 12.83
CA HIS A 100 -16.55 5.86 13.14
C HIS A 100 -17.18 5.24 14.40
N ALA A 101 -16.95 3.95 14.64
CA ALA A 101 -17.20 3.39 15.96
C ALA A 101 -16.20 3.99 16.96
N ALA A 102 -16.67 4.30 18.17
CA ALA A 102 -15.80 4.70 19.26
C ALA A 102 -14.87 3.53 19.62
N VAL A 103 -13.57 3.80 19.69
CA VAL A 103 -12.55 2.86 20.17
C VAL A 103 -11.83 3.50 21.37
N PRO A 104 -11.40 2.71 22.37
CA PRO A 104 -10.53 3.21 23.42
C PRO A 104 -9.27 3.86 22.82
N ALA A 105 -8.85 4.98 23.40
CA ALA A 105 -7.93 5.96 22.83
C ALA A 105 -6.70 5.39 22.09
N GLY A 106 -6.43 5.96 20.91
CA GLY A 106 -5.18 5.76 20.18
C GLY A 106 -5.38 5.58 18.67
N LEU A 107 -5.29 6.68 17.93
CA LEU A 107 -5.33 6.81 16.46
C LEU A 107 -6.73 6.78 15.79
N PRO A 108 -6.97 7.65 14.79
CA PRO A 108 -8.18 7.60 14.00
C PRO A 108 -8.29 6.26 13.26
N PRO A 109 -9.44 5.56 13.32
CA PRO A 109 -9.61 4.29 12.64
C PRO A 109 -9.37 4.47 11.13
N ALA A 110 -8.99 3.38 10.46
CA ALA A 110 -8.78 3.45 9.02
C ALA A 110 -10.04 3.98 8.30
N GLY A 111 -9.89 4.73 7.19
CA GLY A 111 -11.04 5.28 6.45
C GLY A 111 -12.07 4.21 6.02
N ARG A 112 -11.64 2.96 5.79
CA ARG A 112 -12.55 1.81 5.53
C ARG A 112 -13.41 1.40 6.73
N ALA A 113 -13.04 1.80 7.94
CA ALA A 113 -13.80 1.58 9.17
C ALA A 113 -14.85 2.69 9.41
N GLN A 114 -14.99 3.64 8.49
CA GLN A 114 -16.09 4.60 8.49
C GLN A 114 -17.43 3.87 8.49
N ARG A 115 -18.29 4.22 9.43
CA ARG A 115 -19.69 3.80 9.48
C ARG A 115 -20.57 4.70 8.61
N GLY A 116 -20.09 5.91 8.35
CA GLY A 116 -20.66 6.82 7.38
C GLY A 116 -19.82 8.09 7.26
N SER A 117 -20.08 8.85 6.21
CA SER A 117 -19.41 10.13 5.98
C SER A 117 -20.33 11.02 5.16
N GLY A 118 -20.07 12.32 5.20
CA GLY A 118 -20.80 13.26 4.38
C GLY A 118 -20.12 14.61 4.32
N CYS A 119 -20.67 15.45 3.46
CA CYS A 119 -20.31 16.86 3.38
C CYS A 119 -21.56 17.69 3.13
N VAL A 120 -21.48 18.95 3.54
CA VAL A 120 -22.49 19.96 3.25
C VAL A 120 -21.84 21.01 2.39
N MET A 121 -22.53 21.44 1.33
CA MET A 121 -22.15 22.61 0.55
C MET A 121 -23.09 23.76 0.92
N TYR A 122 -22.52 24.86 1.41
CA TYR A 122 -23.21 26.13 1.65
C TYR A 122 -23.08 27.00 0.41
N GLY A 123 -23.89 26.68 -0.59
CA GLY A 123 -24.04 27.47 -1.82
C GLY A 123 -25.43 28.15 -1.89
N PRO A 124 -25.84 28.60 -3.09
CA PRO A 124 -27.19 29.18 -3.29
C PRO A 124 -28.33 28.27 -2.85
N GLY A 125 -28.14 26.95 -3.02
CA GLY A 125 -29.00 25.90 -2.48
C GLY A 125 -28.17 24.99 -1.57
N PRO A 126 -28.28 25.12 -0.23
CA PRO A 126 -27.53 24.30 0.70
C PRO A 126 -27.89 22.83 0.55
N SER A 127 -26.88 21.96 0.49
CA SER A 127 -27.09 20.55 0.20
C SER A 127 -26.16 19.67 1.03
N LEU A 128 -26.73 18.63 1.63
CA LEU A 128 -26.05 17.59 2.40
C LEU A 128 -25.92 16.32 1.55
N MET A 129 -24.69 15.90 1.25
CA MET A 129 -24.41 14.60 0.67
C MET A 129 -23.92 13.63 1.75
N VAL A 130 -24.54 12.45 1.85
CA VAL A 130 -24.21 11.46 2.89
C VAL A 130 -24.20 10.02 2.37
N THR A 131 -23.31 9.21 2.93
CA THR A 131 -23.22 7.77 2.70
C THR A 131 -23.06 7.02 4.03
N TRP A 132 -23.67 5.83 4.09
CA TRP A 132 -23.51 4.86 5.18
C TRP A 132 -23.03 3.50 4.65
N GLY A 133 -22.31 3.50 3.52
CA GLY A 133 -21.81 2.30 2.85
C GLY A 133 -22.79 1.64 1.87
N ARG A 134 -23.99 2.20 1.67
CA ARG A 134 -25.02 1.70 0.73
C ARG A 134 -25.51 2.79 -0.23
N GLY A 135 -24.60 3.32 -1.03
CA GLY A 135 -24.88 4.42 -1.95
C GLY A 135 -24.60 5.80 -1.35
N LEU A 136 -24.72 6.83 -2.19
CA LEU A 136 -24.56 8.24 -1.82
C LEU A 136 -25.90 8.94 -2.03
N HIS A 137 -26.35 9.72 -1.06
CA HIS A 137 -27.65 10.39 -1.13
C HIS A 137 -27.46 11.88 -0.91
N GLU A 138 -28.22 12.69 -1.65
CA GLU A 138 -28.23 14.14 -1.52
C GLU A 138 -29.56 14.60 -0.94
N PHE A 139 -29.47 15.46 0.07
CA PHE A 139 -30.59 16.12 0.71
C PHE A 139 -30.42 17.63 0.52
N ALA A 140 -31.45 18.30 0.04
CA ALA A 140 -31.46 19.76 -0.07
C ALA A 140 -32.09 20.36 1.19
N LEU A 141 -31.58 21.51 1.66
CA LEU A 141 -32.19 22.23 2.76
C LEU A 141 -33.47 22.92 2.27
N ASP A 142 -34.60 22.57 2.88
CA ASP A 142 -35.84 23.31 2.78
C ASP A 142 -35.75 24.54 3.71
N PRO A 143 -35.71 25.78 3.18
CA PRO A 143 -35.52 26.97 3.99
C PRO A 143 -36.73 27.29 4.89
N ASP A 144 -37.94 26.90 4.49
CA ASP A 144 -39.17 27.18 5.24
C ASP A 144 -39.30 26.21 6.40
N ALA A 145 -39.04 24.92 6.14
CA ALA A 145 -39.14 23.87 7.15
C ALA A 145 -37.85 23.67 7.98
N ARG A 146 -36.75 24.36 7.62
CA ARG A 146 -35.41 24.25 8.24
C ARG A 146 -34.97 22.80 8.44
N ARG A 147 -35.15 22.00 7.37
CA ARG A 147 -34.85 20.56 7.37
C ARG A 147 -34.28 20.11 6.03
N PHE A 148 -33.36 19.16 6.09
CA PHE A 148 -32.81 18.51 4.89
C PHE A 148 -33.80 17.45 4.36
N VAL A 149 -34.27 17.62 3.13
CA VAL A 149 -35.21 16.73 2.45
C VAL A 149 -34.47 15.99 1.34
N LEU A 150 -34.74 14.68 1.18
CA LEU A 150 -34.09 13.85 0.16
C LEU A 150 -34.37 14.43 -1.24
N ALA A 151 -33.33 14.90 -1.91
CA ALA A 151 -33.41 15.50 -3.24
C ALA A 151 -33.01 14.50 -4.32
N ARG A 152 -31.92 13.75 -4.12
CA ARG A 152 -31.43 12.75 -5.07
C ARG A 152 -30.95 11.48 -4.35
N PRO A 153 -31.64 10.34 -4.49
CA PRO A 153 -31.16 9.07 -3.95
C PRO A 153 -30.09 8.45 -4.86
N ASP A 154 -29.20 7.66 -4.25
CA ASP A 154 -28.29 6.74 -4.94
C ASP A 154 -27.43 7.39 -6.04
N LEU A 155 -26.89 8.57 -5.73
CA LEU A 155 -25.95 9.27 -6.58
C LEU A 155 -24.78 8.36 -6.96
N ARG A 156 -24.44 8.40 -8.25
CA ARG A 156 -23.34 7.67 -8.87
C ARG A 156 -22.46 8.68 -9.57
N LEU A 157 -21.16 8.55 -9.37
CA LEU A 157 -20.17 9.31 -10.12
C LEU A 157 -20.39 9.06 -11.63
N PRO A 158 -20.47 10.12 -12.46
CA PRO A 158 -20.58 9.95 -13.89
C PRO A 158 -19.41 9.11 -14.45
N PRO A 159 -19.65 8.23 -15.45
CA PRO A 159 -18.60 7.38 -16.03
C PRO A 159 -17.50 8.21 -16.74
N SER A 160 -17.84 9.44 -17.16
CA SER A 160 -16.94 10.41 -17.76
C SER A 160 -17.41 11.83 -17.46
N GLY A 161 -16.48 12.76 -17.24
CA GLY A 161 -16.74 14.19 -17.13
C GLY A 161 -15.94 14.99 -18.16
N ARG A 162 -16.11 16.31 -18.19
CA ARG A 162 -15.36 17.25 -19.04
C ARG A 162 -14.67 18.37 -18.26
N THR A 163 -14.72 18.30 -16.94
CA THR A 163 -14.09 19.27 -16.06
C THR A 163 -13.08 18.60 -15.15
N TYR A 164 -12.13 19.40 -14.67
CA TYR A 164 -11.20 19.03 -13.62
C TYR A 164 -11.03 20.23 -12.68
N ALA A 165 -10.62 19.97 -11.45
CA ALA A 165 -10.36 20.99 -10.44
C ALA A 165 -8.94 20.83 -9.95
N VAL A 166 -8.14 21.89 -9.98
CA VAL A 166 -6.81 21.92 -9.39
C VAL A 166 -6.35 23.36 -9.21
N ASN A 167 -5.64 23.65 -8.12
CA ASN A 167 -4.94 24.91 -7.98
C ASN A 167 -3.69 24.92 -8.88
N SER A 168 -3.83 25.46 -10.09
CA SER A 168 -2.74 25.53 -11.07
C SER A 168 -1.56 26.40 -10.62
N GLY A 169 -1.77 27.30 -9.65
CA GLY A 169 -0.68 28.09 -9.05
C GLY A 169 0.34 27.23 -8.29
N ARG A 170 -0.01 26.00 -7.90
CA ARG A 170 0.89 25.06 -7.21
C ARG A 170 1.70 24.18 -8.17
N ARG A 171 1.67 24.43 -9.49
CA ARG A 171 2.29 23.56 -10.52
C ARG A 171 3.76 23.22 -10.26
N THR A 172 4.54 24.17 -9.75
CA THR A 172 5.96 23.96 -9.39
C THR A 172 6.14 22.84 -8.37
N TYR A 173 5.20 22.69 -7.43
CA TYR A 173 5.24 21.68 -6.37
C TYR A 173 4.62 20.34 -6.78
N TRP A 174 4.00 20.26 -7.96
CA TRP A 174 3.38 19.01 -8.40
C TRP A 174 4.41 17.93 -8.68
N THR A 175 4.09 16.69 -8.35
CA THR A 175 4.86 15.53 -8.78
C THR A 175 4.80 15.39 -10.30
N ALA A 176 5.78 14.69 -10.89
CA ALA A 176 5.76 14.41 -12.34
C ALA A 176 4.46 13.72 -12.80
N GLY A 177 3.87 12.87 -11.93
CA GLY A 177 2.59 12.21 -12.21
C GLY A 177 1.41 13.17 -12.29
N VAL A 178 1.28 14.09 -11.34
CA VAL A 178 0.22 15.12 -11.34
C VAL A 178 0.37 16.04 -12.54
N ARG A 179 1.59 16.49 -12.86
CA ARG A 179 1.85 17.32 -14.04
C ARG A 179 1.45 16.60 -15.32
N ALA A 180 1.95 15.38 -15.53
CA ALA A 180 1.63 14.59 -16.72
C ALA A 180 0.13 14.31 -16.86
N PHE A 181 -0.58 14.12 -15.74
CA PHE A 181 -2.02 13.93 -15.78
C PHE A 181 -2.78 15.21 -16.18
N VAL A 182 -2.45 16.36 -15.57
CA VAL A 182 -3.08 17.63 -15.93
C VAL A 182 -2.78 17.96 -17.38
N ASP A 183 -1.55 17.72 -17.83
CA ASP A 183 -1.13 17.94 -19.22
C ASP A 183 -1.94 17.03 -20.19
N ASP A 184 -2.18 15.75 -19.85
CA ASP A 184 -3.06 14.85 -20.63
C ASP A 184 -4.53 15.31 -20.66
N LEU A 185 -5.01 15.96 -19.59
CA LEU A 185 -6.37 16.51 -19.56
C LEU A 185 -6.53 17.76 -20.43
N THR A 186 -5.49 18.57 -20.52
CA THR A 186 -5.48 19.83 -21.26
C THR A 186 -4.94 19.70 -22.68
N ALA A 187 -4.42 18.52 -23.06
CA ALA A 187 -3.91 18.26 -24.40
C ALA A 187 -5.03 18.36 -25.44
N ASP A 188 -4.76 19.12 -26.51
CA ASP A 188 -5.61 19.20 -27.69
C ASP A 188 -5.11 18.23 -28.76
N ASP A 189 -5.19 16.93 -28.44
CA ASP A 189 -4.64 15.83 -29.25
C ASP A 189 -5.72 15.07 -30.05
N GLY A 190 -6.94 15.60 -30.10
CA GLY A 190 -8.09 15.00 -30.78
C GLY A 190 -8.67 13.75 -30.10
N ARG A 191 -8.00 13.12 -29.12
CA ARG A 191 -8.42 11.84 -28.52
C ARG A 191 -9.73 11.95 -27.74
N ARG A 192 -10.06 13.15 -27.27
CA ARG A 192 -11.21 13.44 -26.38
C ARG A 192 -12.19 14.46 -26.97
N GLY A 193 -11.97 14.87 -28.22
CA GLY A 193 -12.72 15.87 -28.96
C GLY A 193 -12.45 17.32 -28.56
N ARG A 194 -12.30 17.61 -27.25
CA ARG A 194 -11.79 18.90 -26.75
C ARG A 194 -11.07 18.72 -25.39
N PRO A 195 -10.13 19.60 -25.04
CA PRO A 195 -9.51 19.64 -23.71
C PRO A 195 -10.54 19.75 -22.57
N TYR A 196 -10.20 19.21 -21.40
CA TYR A 196 -11.02 19.36 -20.20
C TYR A 196 -10.99 20.81 -19.72
N SER A 197 -12.12 21.29 -19.21
CA SER A 197 -12.22 22.64 -18.66
C SER A 197 -11.83 22.66 -17.18
N LEU A 198 -10.90 23.54 -16.82
CA LEU A 198 -10.62 23.82 -15.42
C LEU A 198 -11.84 24.53 -14.81
N ARG A 199 -12.28 24.05 -13.65
CA ARG A 199 -13.04 24.86 -12.70
C ARG A 199 -12.51 24.53 -11.33
N TYR A 200 -12.24 25.54 -10.53
CA TYR A 200 -11.67 25.40 -9.21
C TYR A 200 -12.29 26.48 -8.36
N SER A 201 -13.15 26.09 -7.42
CA SER A 201 -13.84 27.04 -6.53
C SER A 201 -12.98 27.42 -5.31
N GLY A 202 -11.92 26.67 -5.04
CA GLY A 202 -11.13 26.83 -3.81
C GLY A 202 -11.79 26.22 -2.56
N SER A 203 -12.94 25.56 -2.71
CA SER A 203 -13.61 24.79 -1.65
C SER A 203 -13.78 23.34 -2.12
N LEU A 204 -13.28 22.39 -1.33
CA LEU A 204 -13.33 20.96 -1.67
C LEU A 204 -14.77 20.49 -1.83
N THR A 205 -15.67 20.90 -0.94
CA THR A 205 -17.08 20.52 -0.95
C THR A 205 -17.80 21.02 -2.20
N ALA A 206 -17.57 22.28 -2.59
CA ALA A 206 -18.15 22.83 -3.80
C ALA A 206 -17.63 22.15 -5.09
N ASP A 207 -16.32 21.90 -5.17
CA ASP A 207 -15.74 21.21 -6.32
C ASP A 207 -16.18 19.73 -6.39
N LEU A 208 -16.31 19.05 -5.26
CA LEU A 208 -16.82 17.68 -5.18
C LEU A 208 -18.28 17.59 -5.62
N HIS A 209 -19.14 18.49 -5.14
CA HIS A 209 -20.55 18.56 -5.54
C HIS A 209 -20.70 18.69 -7.05
N ARG A 210 -19.92 19.59 -7.66
CA ARG A 210 -19.91 19.78 -9.11
C ARG A 210 -19.47 18.51 -9.85
N ILE A 211 -18.38 17.88 -9.43
CA ILE A 211 -17.86 16.65 -10.06
C ILE A 211 -18.90 15.51 -10.02
N LEU A 212 -19.69 15.42 -8.95
CA LEU A 212 -20.70 14.37 -8.77
C LEU A 212 -21.98 14.63 -9.57
N LEU A 213 -22.38 15.90 -9.70
CA LEU A 213 -23.67 16.27 -10.30
C LEU A 213 -23.58 16.63 -11.78
N GLU A 214 -22.41 16.98 -12.30
CA GLU A 214 -22.22 17.35 -13.71
C GLU A 214 -22.53 16.15 -14.64
N ARG A 215 -23.78 16.07 -15.13
CA ARG A 215 -24.24 15.07 -16.10
C ARG A 215 -24.41 15.69 -17.48
N ARG A 216 -24.22 14.86 -18.52
CA ARG A 216 -24.61 15.19 -19.90
C ARG A 216 -26.14 15.34 -19.96
N GLU A 217 -26.64 16.53 -20.24
CA GLU A 217 -27.93 16.69 -20.88
C GLU A 217 -27.78 16.38 -22.39
N GLY A 218 -28.69 15.58 -22.95
CA GLY A 218 -28.86 15.50 -24.42
C GLY A 218 -28.21 14.34 -25.19
N GLY A 219 -27.77 13.25 -24.57
CA GLY A 219 -27.28 12.07 -25.30
C GLY A 219 -28.20 10.86 -25.17
N ARG A 220 -28.96 10.51 -26.22
CA ARG A 220 -29.55 9.17 -26.38
C ARG A 220 -28.52 8.11 -25.97
N ARG A 221 -28.97 6.97 -25.41
CA ARG A 221 -28.13 5.77 -25.21
C ARG A 221 -27.54 5.33 -26.55
N GLN A 222 -26.45 5.95 -26.99
CA GLN A 222 -25.60 5.44 -28.04
C GLN A 222 -24.66 4.46 -27.36
N ALA A 223 -24.76 3.20 -27.77
CA ALA A 223 -23.70 2.23 -27.52
C ALA A 223 -22.36 2.87 -27.94
N PRO A 224 -21.27 2.65 -27.19
CA PRO A 224 -19.98 3.25 -27.52
C PRO A 224 -19.60 2.86 -28.95
N PRO A 225 -19.13 3.79 -29.80
CA PRO A 225 -18.66 3.44 -31.12
C PRO A 225 -17.52 2.42 -30.95
N ARG A 226 -17.66 1.27 -31.59
CA ARG A 226 -16.57 0.29 -31.71
C ARG A 226 -15.49 0.96 -32.55
N LEU A 227 -14.45 1.47 -31.90
CA LEU A 227 -13.18 1.76 -32.53
C LEU A 227 -12.61 0.43 -33.04
N ARG A 228 -12.61 0.23 -34.36
CA ARG A 228 -11.84 -0.82 -34.99
C ARG A 228 -10.36 -0.46 -34.81
N GLY A 229 -9.66 -1.25 -34.00
CA GLY A 229 -8.19 -1.31 -33.99
C GLY A 229 -7.46 -0.46 -32.96
N GLU A 230 -7.76 -0.58 -31.65
CA GLU A 230 -6.80 -0.28 -30.56
C GLU A 230 -7.13 -1.08 -29.28
N PRO A 231 -6.16 -1.43 -28.40
CA PRO A 231 -6.38 -2.27 -27.23
C PRO A 231 -7.10 -1.52 -26.10
N PRO A 232 -8.12 -2.13 -25.45
CA PRO A 232 -8.97 -1.46 -24.47
C PRO A 232 -8.29 -1.38 -23.09
N GLY A 233 -7.97 -0.18 -22.59
CA GLY A 233 -7.62 -0.06 -21.15
C GLY A 233 -6.92 1.19 -20.64
N LEU A 234 -6.36 2.03 -21.51
CA LEU A 234 -5.49 3.14 -21.07
C LEU A 234 -6.25 4.36 -20.51
N SER A 235 -7.47 4.66 -20.96
CA SER A 235 -8.16 5.91 -20.62
C SER A 235 -8.81 5.95 -19.22
N ARG A 236 -9.11 4.80 -18.60
CA ARG A 236 -9.72 4.73 -17.25
C ARG A 236 -8.70 4.78 -16.11
N ARG A 237 -7.45 4.37 -16.34
CA ARG A 237 -6.40 4.24 -15.30
C ARG A 237 -5.76 5.57 -14.93
N ALA A 238 -5.44 6.41 -15.93
CA ALA A 238 -4.89 7.75 -15.70
C ALA A 238 -5.87 8.63 -14.89
N GLY A 239 -7.16 8.59 -15.26
CA GLY A 239 -8.21 9.34 -14.56
C GLY A 239 -8.52 8.88 -13.14
N ARG A 240 -8.17 7.65 -12.73
CA ARG A 240 -8.43 7.14 -11.37
C ARG A 240 -7.27 7.45 -10.42
N ARG A 241 -6.03 7.37 -10.92
CA ARG A 241 -4.81 7.69 -10.16
C ARG A 241 -4.77 9.17 -9.79
N ALA A 242 -5.09 10.04 -10.74
CA ALA A 242 -5.11 11.48 -10.47
C ALA A 242 -6.28 11.95 -9.61
N ARG A 243 -7.43 11.24 -9.63
CA ARG A 243 -8.52 11.46 -8.67
C ARG A 243 -8.09 11.15 -7.23
N LEU A 244 -7.23 10.15 -7.04
CA LEU A 244 -6.67 9.78 -5.73
C LEU A 244 -5.54 10.71 -5.29
N GLU A 245 -4.70 11.18 -6.22
CA GLU A 245 -3.68 12.20 -5.93
C GLU A 245 -4.30 13.58 -5.64
N TRP A 246 -5.40 13.95 -6.32
CA TRP A 246 -6.20 15.14 -6.02
C TRP A 246 -6.82 15.09 -4.61
N ALA A 247 -7.44 13.96 -4.24
CA ALA A 247 -8.04 13.77 -2.92
C ALA A 247 -7.01 13.79 -1.78
N ARG A 248 -5.75 13.40 -2.04
CA ARG A 248 -4.63 13.47 -1.06
C ARG A 248 -4.03 14.87 -0.93
N ALA A 249 -4.00 15.64 -2.02
CA ALA A 249 -3.48 17.01 -2.01
C ALA A 249 -4.46 18.02 -1.39
N HIS A 250 -5.74 17.66 -1.27
CA HIS A 250 -6.80 18.53 -0.73
C HIS A 250 -7.46 17.96 0.54
N SER A 251 -6.97 16.85 1.09
CA SER A 251 -7.25 16.45 2.47
C SER A 251 -6.26 17.18 3.37
N GLY A 252 -6.71 18.28 4.00
CA GLY A 252 -5.90 19.18 4.83
C GLY A 252 -5.05 18.48 5.89
N HIS A 253 -3.84 18.08 5.53
CA HIS A 253 -2.74 17.80 6.45
C HIS A 253 -1.58 18.69 6.00
N HIS A 254 -1.56 19.92 6.51
CA HIS A 254 -0.36 20.73 6.55
C HIS A 254 0.59 20.12 7.59
N SER A 255 1.49 19.26 7.12
CA SER A 255 2.74 18.99 7.82
C SER A 255 3.73 20.07 7.39
N ALA A 256 3.82 21.13 8.19
CA ALA A 256 4.89 22.11 8.07
C ALA A 256 6.21 21.43 8.48
N ASP A 257 6.98 20.94 7.51
CA ASP A 257 8.35 20.51 7.72
C ASP A 257 9.25 21.75 7.89
N HIS A 258 9.39 22.22 9.14
CA HIS A 258 10.58 22.97 9.55
C HIS A 258 11.47 22.03 10.39
N PRO A 259 12.74 21.79 10.00
CA PRO A 259 13.66 21.06 10.85
C PRO A 259 14.06 21.95 12.04
N PRO A 260 14.22 21.41 13.26
CA PRO A 260 14.86 22.14 14.34
C PRO A 260 16.31 22.43 13.94
N ALA A 261 16.69 23.70 14.09
CA ALA A 261 18.05 24.17 13.95
C ALA A 261 18.94 23.47 15.00
N GLY A 262 19.83 22.60 14.56
CA GLY A 262 20.74 21.90 15.47
C GLY A 262 21.48 20.71 14.87
N ALA A 263 22.14 20.87 13.72
CA ALA A 263 23.16 19.93 13.25
C ALA A 263 24.04 20.54 12.14
N ALA A 264 24.57 21.75 12.37
CA ALA A 264 25.71 22.24 11.61
C ALA A 264 26.98 21.70 12.27
N LEU A 265 27.51 20.57 11.78
CA LEU A 265 28.92 20.12 11.88
C LEU A 265 29.04 18.68 11.36
N HIS A 266 29.08 18.52 10.03
CA HIS A 266 29.87 17.51 9.30
C HIS A 266 29.46 17.50 7.82
N ARG A 267 29.79 18.58 7.09
CA ARG A 267 29.89 18.54 5.62
C ARG A 267 31.25 19.06 5.21
N GLN A 268 32.26 18.22 5.39
CA GLN A 268 33.50 18.35 4.64
C GLN A 268 33.90 16.98 4.11
N ARG A 269 34.25 16.98 2.82
CA ARG A 269 34.77 15.89 1.99
C ARG A 269 33.73 14.91 1.43
N ARG A 270 33.36 15.14 0.17
CA ARG A 270 33.78 14.27 -0.96
C ARG A 270 33.38 14.90 -2.29
N ARG A 271 34.34 15.61 -2.90
CA ARG A 271 34.42 15.77 -4.36
C ARG A 271 34.96 14.46 -4.94
N GLY A 272 34.38 14.02 -6.06
CA GLY A 272 35.04 13.09 -6.98
C GLY A 272 34.61 11.62 -6.86
N ARG A 273 33.56 11.26 -7.59
CA ARG A 273 33.57 10.05 -8.44
C ARG A 273 32.47 10.15 -9.48
N ALA A 274 32.88 10.32 -10.73
CA ALA A 274 32.04 10.07 -11.89
C ALA A 274 31.67 8.58 -11.90
N GLY A 275 30.52 8.26 -11.33
CA GLY A 275 29.87 6.96 -11.50
C GLY A 275 29.07 7.00 -12.78
N ARG A 276 29.49 6.23 -13.79
CA ARG A 276 28.72 5.93 -15.01
C ARG A 276 27.28 5.60 -14.61
N SER A 277 26.31 6.40 -15.06
CA SER A 277 24.90 6.01 -14.96
C SER A 277 24.70 4.78 -15.83
N VAL A 278 24.48 3.63 -15.20
CA VAL A 278 23.85 2.50 -15.88
C VAL A 278 22.41 2.95 -16.11
N ARG A 279 22.12 3.44 -17.32
CA ARG A 279 20.74 3.61 -17.78
C ARG A 279 20.05 2.24 -17.61
N PRO A 280 18.86 2.15 -16.99
CA PRO A 280 18.12 0.90 -17.01
C PRO A 280 17.78 0.61 -18.48
N ALA A 281 18.40 -0.42 -19.02
CA ALA A 281 18.11 -0.91 -20.34
C ALA A 281 16.67 -1.46 -20.34
N GLY A 282 15.81 -0.83 -21.14
CA GLY A 282 14.56 -1.40 -21.63
C GLY A 282 13.47 -1.65 -20.58
N GLY A 283 12.35 -0.94 -20.70
CA GLY A 283 11.09 -1.52 -20.23
C GLY A 283 10.87 -2.83 -20.98
N SER A 284 11.22 -3.96 -20.36
CA SER A 284 11.03 -5.28 -20.97
C SER A 284 9.57 -5.43 -21.32
N ALA A 285 9.28 -5.61 -22.60
CA ALA A 285 7.97 -6.08 -23.04
C ALA A 285 7.59 -7.32 -22.21
N MET A 286 6.34 -7.38 -21.78
CA MET A 286 5.81 -8.50 -20.99
C MET A 286 6.00 -9.82 -21.77
N THR A 287 6.95 -10.64 -21.33
CA THR A 287 7.31 -11.89 -22.00
C THR A 287 6.15 -12.88 -21.96
N LYS A 288 6.16 -13.88 -22.86
CA LYS A 288 5.14 -14.96 -22.85
C LYS A 288 5.09 -15.65 -21.49
N ARG A 289 6.24 -15.92 -20.88
CA ARG A 289 6.34 -16.57 -19.57
C ARG A 289 5.76 -15.72 -18.44
N VAL A 290 6.05 -14.43 -18.39
CA VAL A 290 5.46 -13.55 -17.37
C VAL A 290 3.94 -13.42 -17.56
N LYS A 291 3.45 -13.32 -18.80
CA LYS A 291 2.00 -13.31 -19.09
C LYS A 291 1.32 -14.58 -18.63
N GLU A 292 1.94 -15.74 -18.86
CA GLU A 292 1.45 -17.03 -18.39
C GLU A 292 1.34 -17.05 -16.86
N ILE A 293 2.41 -16.69 -16.14
CA ILE A 293 2.40 -16.64 -14.66
C ILE A 293 1.29 -15.72 -14.15
N LEU A 294 1.12 -14.54 -14.76
CA LEU A 294 0.09 -13.58 -14.35
C LEU A 294 -1.35 -14.02 -14.69
N SER A 295 -1.55 -15.02 -15.53
CA SER A 295 -2.87 -15.61 -15.79
C SER A 295 -3.37 -16.46 -14.63
N TRP A 296 -2.47 -16.94 -13.77
CA TRP A 296 -2.84 -17.74 -12.58
C TRP A 296 -3.47 -16.90 -11.45
N TYR A 297 -3.47 -15.57 -11.61
CA TYR A 297 -3.95 -14.59 -10.64
C TYR A 297 -5.06 -13.71 -11.23
N ASP A 298 -5.89 -14.25 -12.12
CA ASP A 298 -6.98 -13.50 -12.76
C ASP A 298 -8.07 -13.04 -11.77
N SER A 299 -8.15 -13.66 -10.59
CA SER A 299 -8.98 -13.20 -9.47
C SER A 299 -8.50 -11.90 -8.83
N ASP A 300 -7.21 -11.58 -8.97
CA ASP A 300 -6.62 -10.39 -8.35
C ASP A 300 -6.79 -9.14 -9.23
N ASN A 301 -6.87 -7.99 -8.58
CA ASN A 301 -7.10 -6.74 -9.31
C ASN A 301 -5.87 -6.33 -10.14
N PRO A 302 -6.05 -5.40 -11.10
CA PRO A 302 -4.95 -5.00 -11.97
C PRO A 302 -3.75 -4.38 -11.28
N GLY A 303 -3.92 -3.78 -10.09
CA GLY A 303 -2.82 -3.21 -9.31
C GLY A 303 -1.90 -4.31 -8.77
N THR A 304 -2.49 -5.33 -8.14
CA THR A 304 -1.75 -6.50 -7.64
C THR A 304 -1.01 -7.22 -8.76
N ARG A 305 -1.68 -7.45 -9.89
CA ARG A 305 -1.06 -8.06 -11.07
C ARG A 305 0.06 -7.20 -11.67
N ALA A 306 -0.08 -5.88 -11.66
CA ALA A 306 0.96 -4.96 -12.12
C ALA A 306 2.18 -4.98 -11.19
N ASN A 307 1.99 -5.04 -9.87
CA ASN A 307 3.10 -5.17 -8.93
C ASN A 307 3.78 -6.55 -9.01
N LEU A 308 3.03 -7.62 -9.26
CA LEU A 308 3.61 -8.94 -9.52
C LEU A 308 4.41 -8.95 -10.83
N ALA A 309 3.91 -8.29 -11.88
CA ALA A 309 4.64 -8.08 -13.12
C ALA A 309 5.93 -7.28 -12.90
N ARG A 310 5.89 -6.25 -12.04
CA ARG A 310 7.06 -5.45 -11.66
C ARG A 310 8.12 -6.30 -10.97
N LEU A 311 7.73 -7.19 -10.06
CA LEU A 311 8.64 -8.13 -9.40
C LEU A 311 9.28 -9.10 -10.40
N LEU A 312 8.49 -9.66 -11.33
CA LEU A 312 8.96 -10.61 -12.35
C LEU A 312 9.73 -9.96 -13.50
N GLY A 313 9.60 -8.65 -13.67
CA GLY A 313 10.25 -7.86 -14.72
C GLY A 313 11.52 -7.14 -14.26
N ALA A 314 11.84 -7.16 -12.97
CA ALA A 314 12.98 -6.44 -12.40
C ALA A 314 14.25 -7.30 -12.30
N GLY A 315 15.39 -6.62 -12.31
CA GLY A 315 16.71 -7.22 -12.14
C GLY A 315 17.17 -8.04 -13.35
N ARG A 316 18.26 -8.79 -13.20
CA ARG A 316 18.88 -9.59 -14.28
C ARG A 316 18.00 -10.75 -14.75
N LEU A 317 17.08 -11.21 -13.91
CA LEU A 317 16.12 -12.27 -14.23
C LEU A 317 14.81 -11.73 -14.82
N GLY A 318 14.69 -10.42 -15.04
CA GLY A 318 13.50 -9.79 -15.59
C GLY A 318 12.98 -10.50 -16.84
N GLY A 319 11.71 -10.87 -16.84
CA GLY A 319 11.06 -11.54 -17.98
C GLY A 319 11.26 -13.05 -18.06
N SER A 320 12.18 -13.64 -17.29
CA SER A 320 12.41 -15.10 -17.27
C SER A 320 11.29 -15.87 -16.56
N GLY A 321 10.49 -15.18 -15.73
CA GLY A 321 9.55 -15.81 -14.81
C GLY A 321 10.20 -16.33 -13.51
N ARG A 322 11.52 -16.13 -13.34
CA ARG A 322 12.27 -16.44 -12.12
C ARG A 322 12.66 -15.17 -11.37
N MET A 323 13.01 -15.30 -10.10
CA MET A 323 13.40 -14.19 -9.24
C MET A 323 14.53 -14.51 -8.28
N VAL A 324 15.37 -13.51 -8.00
CA VAL A 324 16.31 -13.54 -6.87
C VAL A 324 16.01 -12.34 -6.01
N ILE A 325 15.64 -12.59 -4.75
CA ILE A 325 15.28 -11.55 -3.78
C ILE A 325 16.37 -11.49 -2.72
N LEU A 326 16.78 -10.28 -2.34
CA LEU A 326 17.64 -10.05 -1.16
C LEU A 326 16.74 -9.81 0.07
N PRO A 327 16.65 -10.73 1.04
CA PRO A 327 15.96 -10.52 2.31
C PRO A 327 16.94 -10.06 3.41
N VAL A 328 16.61 -8.98 4.11
CA VAL A 328 17.39 -8.47 5.24
C VAL A 328 16.48 -8.19 6.44
N ASP A 329 16.14 -9.25 7.14
CA ASP A 329 15.33 -9.26 8.37
C ASP A 329 16.12 -9.75 9.60
N GLN A 330 17.34 -10.25 9.39
CA GLN A 330 18.13 -10.94 10.40
C GLN A 330 18.64 -10.00 11.50
N GLY A 331 18.77 -8.70 11.22
CA GLY A 331 19.04 -7.71 12.25
C GLY A 331 17.98 -7.72 13.36
N PHE A 332 16.71 -7.93 12.98
CA PHE A 332 15.60 -8.11 13.90
C PHE A 332 15.58 -9.55 14.45
N GLU A 333 15.60 -10.56 13.57
CA GLU A 333 15.35 -11.95 13.99
C GLU A 333 16.53 -12.62 14.71
N HIS A 334 17.76 -12.18 14.49
CA HIS A 334 18.97 -12.85 15.00
C HIS A 334 19.90 -11.91 15.77
N GLY A 335 19.52 -10.63 15.87
CA GLY A 335 20.33 -9.57 16.43
C GLY A 335 21.36 -8.99 15.44
N PRO A 336 21.79 -7.74 15.65
CA PRO A 336 22.61 -7.01 14.70
C PRO A 336 24.04 -7.54 14.61
N ALA A 337 24.67 -7.94 15.72
CA ALA A 337 26.05 -8.44 15.72
C ALA A 337 26.20 -9.75 14.93
N ARG A 338 25.34 -10.73 15.21
CA ARG A 338 25.32 -12.02 14.49
C ARG A 338 25.06 -11.83 12.99
N SER A 339 24.33 -10.78 12.63
CA SER A 339 23.95 -10.48 11.26
C SER A 339 25.02 -9.68 10.50
N PHE A 340 25.54 -8.61 11.09
CA PHE A 340 26.29 -7.59 10.36
C PHE A 340 27.75 -7.45 10.80
N ALA A 341 28.17 -7.96 11.96
CA ALA A 341 29.59 -7.94 12.34
C ALA A 341 30.52 -8.64 11.33
N PRO A 342 30.12 -9.75 10.66
CA PRO A 342 30.95 -10.37 9.61
C PRO A 342 31.23 -9.47 8.40
N ASN A 343 30.37 -8.47 8.15
CA ASN A 343 30.55 -7.46 7.12
C ASN A 343 30.01 -6.12 7.65
N PRO A 344 30.85 -5.29 8.30
CA PRO A 344 30.40 -4.10 9.02
C PRO A 344 29.61 -3.09 8.18
N ALA A 345 29.77 -3.08 6.86
CA ALA A 345 28.94 -2.25 5.97
C ALA A 345 27.44 -2.58 6.09
N GLY A 346 27.10 -3.83 6.44
CA GLY A 346 25.72 -4.29 6.61
C GLY A 346 24.97 -3.67 7.79
N TYR A 347 25.64 -2.98 8.71
CA TYR A 347 24.95 -2.19 9.75
C TYR A 347 24.22 -0.99 9.16
N ASN A 348 24.67 -0.47 8.01
CA ASN A 348 24.01 0.62 7.31
C ASN A 348 22.88 0.06 6.42
N PRO A 349 21.61 0.42 6.65
CA PRO A 349 20.50 -0.04 5.80
C PRO A 349 20.70 0.27 4.30
N LEU A 350 21.32 1.40 3.95
CA LEU A 350 21.55 1.81 2.55
C LEU A 350 22.44 0.82 1.80
N TYR A 351 23.39 0.18 2.47
CA TYR A 351 24.26 -0.84 1.86
C TYR A 351 23.45 -1.96 1.19
N HIS A 352 22.33 -2.36 1.78
CA HIS A 352 21.51 -3.45 1.27
C HIS A 352 20.70 -3.05 0.04
N PHE A 353 20.26 -1.79 -0.05
CA PHE A 353 19.66 -1.25 -1.28
C PHE A 353 20.69 -1.28 -2.42
N GLU A 354 21.87 -0.70 -2.18
CA GLU A 354 22.93 -0.65 -3.17
C GLU A 354 23.35 -2.05 -3.63
N LEU A 355 23.54 -2.99 -2.69
CA LEU A 355 23.91 -4.36 -3.02
C LEU A 355 22.84 -5.04 -3.89
N ALA A 356 21.56 -4.88 -3.54
CA ALA A 356 20.46 -5.48 -4.30
C ALA A 356 20.35 -4.90 -5.71
N ILE A 357 20.52 -3.59 -5.87
CA ILE A 357 20.49 -2.89 -7.15
C ILE A 357 21.68 -3.30 -8.02
N GLU A 358 22.90 -3.25 -7.49
CA GLU A 358 24.13 -3.59 -8.23
C GLU A 358 24.19 -5.07 -8.63
N ALA A 359 23.74 -5.96 -7.74
CA ALA A 359 23.60 -7.38 -8.06
C ALA A 359 22.53 -7.62 -9.14
N GLY A 360 21.57 -6.71 -9.28
CA GLY A 360 20.41 -6.85 -10.16
C GLY A 360 19.40 -7.86 -9.63
N CYS A 361 19.14 -7.82 -8.32
CA CYS A 361 18.07 -8.58 -7.68
C CYS A 361 16.69 -8.14 -8.19
N SER A 362 15.74 -9.07 -8.20
CA SER A 362 14.35 -8.83 -8.58
C SER A 362 13.60 -7.99 -7.54
N ALA A 363 14.00 -8.09 -6.27
CA ALA A 363 13.45 -7.28 -5.19
C ALA A 363 14.39 -7.23 -3.98
N TYR A 364 14.17 -6.22 -3.14
CA TYR A 364 14.73 -6.12 -1.79
C TYR A 364 13.61 -6.22 -0.75
N ALA A 365 13.74 -7.11 0.21
CA ALA A 365 12.76 -7.36 1.26
C ALA A 365 13.36 -7.10 2.64
N ALA A 366 12.72 -6.26 3.46
CA ALA A 366 13.19 -5.97 4.81
C ALA A 366 12.05 -5.50 5.74
N PRO A 367 12.27 -5.49 7.07
CA PRO A 367 11.37 -4.87 8.04
C PRO A 367 11.28 -3.34 7.86
N LEU A 368 10.29 -2.74 8.52
CA LEU A 368 9.91 -1.33 8.38
C LEU A 368 11.10 -0.36 8.48
N GLY A 369 11.83 -0.36 9.60
CA GLY A 369 12.90 0.60 9.82
C GLY A 369 14.05 0.53 8.80
N PHE A 370 14.37 -0.68 8.29
CA PHE A 370 15.38 -0.84 7.25
C PHE A 370 14.93 -0.27 5.91
N LEU A 371 13.65 -0.43 5.56
CA LEU A 371 13.13 0.17 4.33
C LEU A 371 12.96 1.69 4.47
N GLU A 372 12.50 2.18 5.62
CA GLU A 372 12.33 3.62 5.88
C GLU A 372 13.62 4.42 5.70
N ALA A 373 14.76 3.83 6.03
CA ALA A 373 16.06 4.48 5.89
C ALA A 373 16.44 4.83 4.44
N GLY A 374 15.94 4.10 3.44
CA GLY A 374 16.37 4.25 2.04
C GLY A 374 15.27 4.29 0.99
N ALA A 375 14.01 4.05 1.32
CA ALA A 375 12.93 3.93 0.34
C ALA A 375 12.74 5.18 -0.54
N ALA A 376 12.96 6.38 0.02
CA ALA A 376 12.88 7.64 -0.72
C ALA A 376 14.10 7.86 -1.63
N GLU A 377 15.30 7.50 -1.16
CA GLU A 377 16.55 7.65 -1.91
C GLU A 377 16.60 6.74 -3.14
N PHE A 378 16.20 5.47 -2.98
CA PHE A 378 16.24 4.45 -4.03
C PHE A 378 14.87 4.24 -4.72
N ALA A 379 14.01 5.25 -4.67
CA ALA A 379 12.62 5.15 -5.13
C ALA A 379 12.55 4.76 -6.61
N GLY A 380 11.98 3.58 -6.89
CA GLY A 380 11.76 3.08 -8.25
C GLY A 380 12.95 2.34 -8.88
N GLU A 381 14.11 2.30 -8.22
CA GLU A 381 15.29 1.57 -8.72
C GLU A 381 15.16 0.06 -8.53
N ILE A 382 14.51 -0.37 -7.45
CA ILE A 382 14.25 -1.78 -7.14
C ILE A 382 12.86 -1.97 -6.52
N PRO A 383 12.14 -3.06 -6.84
CA PRO A 383 10.93 -3.41 -6.12
C PRO A 383 11.21 -3.71 -4.65
N LEU A 384 10.45 -3.07 -3.75
CA LEU A 384 10.53 -3.31 -2.31
C LEU A 384 9.42 -4.25 -1.84
N ILE A 385 9.74 -5.08 -0.85
CA ILE A 385 8.79 -5.95 -0.16
C ILE A 385 8.88 -5.67 1.34
N LEU A 386 7.83 -5.06 1.90
CA LEU A 386 7.81 -4.77 3.33
C LEU A 386 7.41 -6.01 4.12
N LYS A 387 8.31 -6.52 4.96
CA LYS A 387 8.01 -7.61 5.88
C LYS A 387 7.25 -7.06 7.09
N LEU A 388 5.98 -7.43 7.21
CA LEU A 388 5.03 -6.87 8.18
C LEU A 388 5.14 -7.46 9.58
N ASN A 389 5.73 -8.63 9.72
CA ASN A 389 5.89 -9.28 11.02
C ASN A 389 7.31 -9.82 11.22
N ASN A 390 7.74 -9.87 12.47
CA ASN A 390 9.08 -10.31 12.84
C ASN A 390 9.02 -11.09 14.14
N HIS A 391 9.94 -12.04 14.29
CA HIS A 391 10.14 -12.80 15.52
C HIS A 391 11.61 -12.66 15.92
N ASP A 392 11.86 -12.07 17.08
CA ASP A 392 13.20 -12.02 17.66
C ASP A 392 13.52 -13.32 18.42
N LEU A 393 14.78 -13.47 18.79
CA LEU A 393 15.28 -14.64 19.52
C LEU A 393 15.77 -14.26 20.93
N LEU A 394 15.28 -13.15 21.50
CA LEU A 394 15.65 -12.79 22.87
C LEU A 394 14.97 -13.69 23.89
N LEU A 395 13.81 -14.26 23.53
CA LEU A 395 13.11 -15.29 24.28
C LEU A 395 13.16 -16.61 23.52
N GLU A 396 13.55 -17.68 24.21
CA GLU A 396 13.49 -19.03 23.65
C GLU A 396 12.09 -19.60 23.87
N GLU A 397 11.38 -19.88 22.77
CA GLU A 397 10.01 -20.39 22.79
C GLU A 397 9.86 -21.59 21.85
N PRO A 398 9.22 -22.69 22.30
CA PRO A 398 9.02 -23.87 21.45
C PRO A 398 8.01 -23.61 20.32
N ASP A 399 7.10 -22.66 20.51
CA ASP A 399 6.04 -22.31 19.57
C ASP A 399 6.22 -20.86 19.08
N PRO A 400 6.99 -20.64 18.01
CA PRO A 400 7.31 -19.30 17.57
C PRO A 400 6.06 -18.59 17.04
N VAL A 401 5.98 -17.29 17.34
CA VAL A 401 4.96 -16.37 16.84
C VAL A 401 5.61 -15.04 16.46
N SER A 402 5.32 -14.56 15.26
CA SER A 402 5.83 -13.26 14.81
C SER A 402 4.88 -12.13 15.22
N ALA A 403 5.42 -11.07 15.81
CA ALA A 403 4.68 -9.85 16.09
C ALA A 403 4.46 -9.06 14.80
N VAL A 404 3.24 -8.57 14.57
CA VAL A 404 2.94 -7.64 13.48
C VAL A 404 3.48 -6.27 13.85
N THR A 405 4.45 -5.79 13.09
CA THR A 405 5.25 -4.57 13.36
C THR A 405 5.07 -3.49 12.29
N ALA A 406 4.34 -3.79 11.21
CA ALA A 406 3.98 -2.82 10.18
C ALA A 406 2.66 -3.20 9.47
N GLY A 407 2.06 -2.25 8.75
CA GLY A 407 0.82 -2.45 8.02
C GLY A 407 0.93 -2.24 6.51
N VAL A 408 -0.17 -2.52 5.80
CA VAL A 408 -0.30 -2.27 4.34
C VAL A 408 -0.11 -0.78 4.01
N ARG A 409 -0.52 0.11 4.92
CA ARG A 409 -0.33 1.56 4.77
C ARG A 409 1.14 1.95 4.71
N ASP A 410 1.99 1.32 5.51
CA ASP A 410 3.43 1.55 5.48
C ASP A 410 4.04 1.07 4.16
N ALA A 411 3.63 -0.12 3.69
CA ALA A 411 4.06 -0.64 2.39
C ALA A 411 3.71 0.33 1.24
N LEU A 412 2.50 0.92 1.27
CA LEU A 412 2.09 1.92 0.29
C LEU A 412 2.88 3.23 0.43
N ARG A 413 3.10 3.72 1.65
CA ARG A 413 3.89 4.93 1.94
C ARG A 413 5.31 4.79 1.40
N LEU A 414 5.91 3.61 1.53
CA LEU A 414 7.26 3.29 1.07
C LEU A 414 7.34 2.88 -0.42
N GLY A 415 6.23 2.86 -1.15
CA GLY A 415 6.24 2.50 -2.59
C GLY A 415 6.52 1.01 -2.87
N CYS A 416 6.25 0.13 -1.89
CA CYS A 416 6.48 -1.30 -2.02
C CYS A 416 5.65 -1.94 -3.13
N ALA A 417 6.17 -3.02 -3.72
CA ALA A 417 5.44 -3.87 -4.66
C ALA A 417 4.59 -4.92 -3.94
N ALA A 418 5.05 -5.34 -2.76
CA ALA A 418 4.41 -6.40 -2.01
C ALA A 418 4.54 -6.17 -0.51
N ILE A 419 3.65 -6.81 0.23
CA ILE A 419 3.87 -7.09 1.64
C ILE A 419 4.47 -8.48 1.80
N GLY A 420 5.09 -8.69 2.95
CA GLY A 420 5.57 -9.99 3.34
C GLY A 420 5.22 -10.39 4.76
N PHE A 421 5.00 -11.69 4.97
CA PHE A 421 4.55 -12.20 6.26
C PHE A 421 5.08 -13.61 6.53
N THR A 422 5.65 -13.83 7.71
CA THR A 422 6.07 -15.13 8.19
C THR A 422 4.92 -15.87 8.87
N ILE A 423 4.77 -17.15 8.57
CA ILE A 423 3.89 -18.07 9.31
C ILE A 423 4.69 -19.28 9.78
N TYR A 424 4.28 -19.85 10.92
CA TYR A 424 4.84 -21.09 11.45
C TYR A 424 3.78 -22.21 11.56
N PRO A 425 3.55 -23.01 10.50
CA PRO A 425 2.54 -24.07 10.51
C PRO A 425 2.67 -25.15 11.59
N GLY A 426 3.84 -25.32 12.20
CA GLY A 426 4.05 -26.26 13.32
C GLY A 426 3.76 -25.67 14.70
N SER A 427 3.51 -24.35 14.78
CA SER A 427 3.33 -23.63 16.04
C SER A 427 1.92 -23.81 16.60
N ALA A 428 1.79 -23.83 17.92
CA ALA A 428 0.51 -23.70 18.61
C ALA A 428 -0.23 -22.40 18.22
N GLU A 429 0.51 -21.33 17.90
CA GLU A 429 -0.02 -20.01 17.51
C GLU A 429 -0.37 -19.89 16.01
N ARG A 430 -0.30 -20.99 15.24
CA ARG A 430 -0.47 -20.95 13.77
C ARG A 430 -1.80 -20.34 13.33
N THR A 431 -2.90 -20.63 14.03
CA THR A 431 -4.24 -20.13 13.67
C THR A 431 -4.29 -18.61 13.71
N ARG A 432 -3.70 -18.01 14.76
CA ARG A 432 -3.58 -16.55 14.90
C ARG A 432 -2.81 -15.94 13.73
N MET A 433 -1.68 -16.54 13.35
CA MET A 433 -0.89 -16.06 12.21
C MET A 433 -1.64 -16.19 10.89
N TYR A 434 -2.42 -17.26 10.70
CA TYR A 434 -3.23 -17.47 9.50
C TYR A 434 -4.34 -16.43 9.38
N GLU A 435 -5.03 -16.12 10.47
CA GLU A 435 -6.05 -15.07 10.50
C GLU A 435 -5.46 -13.68 10.24
N GLN A 436 -4.29 -13.39 10.82
CA GLN A 436 -3.56 -12.14 10.57
C GLN A 436 -3.18 -11.97 9.09
N ILE A 437 -2.58 -13.00 8.47
CA ILE A 437 -2.20 -12.91 7.05
C ILE A 437 -3.41 -12.96 6.12
N ALA A 438 -4.50 -13.62 6.49
CA ALA A 438 -5.74 -13.56 5.73
C ALA A 438 -6.30 -12.12 5.67
N ALA A 439 -6.36 -11.43 6.82
CA ALA A 439 -6.82 -10.05 6.90
C ALA A 439 -5.86 -9.07 6.19
N LEU A 440 -4.56 -9.13 6.49
CA LEU A 440 -3.54 -8.27 5.86
C LEU A 440 -3.39 -8.54 4.37
N GLY A 441 -3.51 -9.81 3.96
CA GLY A 441 -3.47 -10.21 2.55
C GLY A 441 -4.67 -9.68 1.77
N ALA A 442 -5.88 -9.72 2.34
CA ALA A 442 -7.06 -9.11 1.73
C ALA A 442 -6.90 -7.58 1.57
N GLU A 443 -6.38 -6.90 2.61
CA GLU A 443 -6.10 -5.47 2.54
C GLU A 443 -5.02 -5.13 1.50
N ALA A 444 -3.92 -5.87 1.48
CA ALA A 444 -2.82 -5.68 0.53
C ALA A 444 -3.28 -5.86 -0.91
N LYS A 445 -4.04 -6.93 -1.17
CA LYS A 445 -4.67 -7.18 -2.48
C LYS A 445 -5.58 -6.02 -2.84
N ALA A 446 -6.49 -5.59 -1.97
CA ALA A 446 -7.38 -4.46 -2.23
C ALA A 446 -6.62 -3.15 -2.56
N ALA A 447 -5.44 -2.97 -1.98
CA ALA A 447 -4.54 -1.84 -2.25
C ALA A 447 -3.67 -2.01 -3.50
N GLY A 448 -3.71 -3.17 -4.16
CA GLY A 448 -2.92 -3.47 -5.36
C GLY A 448 -1.51 -3.97 -5.08
N LEU A 449 -1.19 -4.39 -3.85
CA LEU A 449 0.09 -5.01 -3.50
C LEU A 449 0.02 -6.52 -3.72
N ALA A 450 1.17 -7.12 -4.04
CA ALA A 450 1.32 -8.57 -3.95
C ALA A 450 1.53 -9.01 -2.49
N VAL A 451 1.37 -10.30 -2.25
CA VAL A 451 1.46 -10.93 -0.93
C VAL A 451 2.48 -12.05 -1.02
N VAL A 452 3.53 -11.95 -0.23
CA VAL A 452 4.55 -12.98 -0.07
C VAL A 452 4.36 -13.65 1.30
N ILE A 453 4.38 -14.97 1.36
CA ILE A 453 4.31 -15.73 2.62
C ILE A 453 5.60 -16.52 2.81
N TRP A 454 6.28 -16.30 3.94
CA TRP A 454 7.45 -17.05 4.40
C TRP A 454 6.92 -18.15 5.31
N SER A 455 6.84 -19.37 4.78
CA SER A 455 6.30 -20.49 5.53
C SER A 455 7.43 -21.32 6.10
N TYR A 456 7.58 -21.26 7.42
CA TYR A 456 8.57 -22.05 8.15
C TYR A 456 7.83 -23.00 9.10
N PRO A 457 7.60 -24.26 8.73
CA PRO A 457 6.89 -25.20 9.58
C PRO A 457 7.76 -25.59 10.77
N ARG A 458 7.74 -24.77 11.83
CA ARG A 458 8.42 -24.95 13.10
C ARG A 458 7.40 -24.80 14.22
N GLY A 459 7.67 -25.44 15.35
CA GLY A 459 6.84 -25.39 16.54
C GLY A 459 6.90 -26.71 17.30
N SER A 460 6.24 -26.77 18.46
CA SER A 460 6.29 -27.92 19.36
C SER A 460 5.73 -29.20 18.74
N ALA A 461 4.94 -29.09 17.66
CA ALA A 461 4.35 -30.22 16.96
C ALA A 461 5.29 -30.93 15.96
N LEU A 462 6.51 -30.44 15.73
CA LEU A 462 7.43 -30.98 14.73
C LEU A 462 8.81 -31.27 15.33
N SER A 463 9.40 -32.39 14.94
CA SER A 463 10.81 -32.66 15.23
C SER A 463 11.72 -31.68 14.49
N LYS A 464 13.00 -31.60 14.91
CA LYS A 464 13.97 -30.73 14.23
C LYS A 464 14.20 -31.14 12.77
N ALA A 465 14.17 -32.44 12.49
CA ALA A 465 14.21 -32.97 11.12
C ALA A 465 12.89 -32.71 10.38
N GLY A 466 11.76 -32.77 11.09
CA GLY A 466 10.42 -32.46 10.58
C GLY A 466 10.29 -31.05 10.00
N GLU A 467 11.00 -30.05 10.54
CA GLU A 467 10.98 -28.67 10.02
C GLU A 467 11.41 -28.55 8.54
N THR A 468 12.11 -29.54 8.01
CA THR A 468 12.57 -29.61 6.62
C THR A 468 12.20 -30.93 5.95
N ALA A 469 11.27 -31.71 6.52
CA ALA A 469 10.74 -32.91 5.89
C ALA A 469 9.96 -32.57 4.61
N LEU A 470 10.02 -33.46 3.60
CA LEU A 470 9.41 -33.22 2.30
C LEU A 470 7.89 -33.01 2.39
N ASP A 471 7.20 -33.91 3.10
CA ASP A 471 5.75 -33.84 3.33
C ASP A 471 5.34 -32.56 4.06
N VAL A 472 6.13 -32.16 5.06
CA VAL A 472 5.87 -30.96 5.86
C VAL A 472 6.09 -29.69 5.05
N VAL A 473 7.18 -29.59 4.29
CA VAL A 473 7.48 -28.42 3.44
C VAL A 473 6.46 -28.30 2.30
N ALA A 474 6.09 -29.43 1.68
CA ALA A 474 5.05 -29.48 0.66
C ALA A 474 3.69 -29.02 1.21
N TYR A 475 3.32 -29.48 2.41
CA TYR A 475 2.09 -29.07 3.05
C TYR A 475 2.10 -27.58 3.46
N ALA A 476 3.22 -27.09 3.98
CA ALA A 476 3.42 -25.69 4.31
C ALA A 476 3.29 -24.76 3.08
N ALA A 477 3.75 -25.22 1.91
CA ALA A 477 3.55 -24.53 0.64
C ALA A 477 2.07 -24.51 0.24
N GLN A 478 1.37 -25.65 0.32
CA GLN A 478 -0.06 -25.75 0.02
C GLN A 478 -0.92 -24.86 0.95
N ILE A 479 -0.62 -24.83 2.25
CA ILE A 479 -1.29 -23.93 3.20
C ILE A 479 -1.10 -22.47 2.77
N SER A 480 0.12 -22.08 2.40
CA SER A 480 0.41 -20.71 1.95
C SER A 480 -0.33 -20.34 0.67
N ALA A 481 -0.46 -21.29 -0.27
CA ALA A 481 -1.22 -21.13 -1.50
C ALA A 481 -2.72 -20.89 -1.21
N GLN A 482 -3.28 -21.65 -0.26
CA GLN A 482 -4.67 -21.54 0.19
C GLN A 482 -4.95 -20.25 0.97
N LEU A 483 -3.99 -19.75 1.75
CA LEU A 483 -4.04 -18.43 2.40
C LEU A 483 -3.92 -17.26 1.40
N GLY A 484 -3.78 -17.56 0.11
CA GLY A 484 -3.81 -16.59 -0.96
C GLY A 484 -2.48 -15.90 -1.22
N ALA A 485 -1.35 -16.54 -0.90
CA ALA A 485 -0.03 -16.05 -1.30
C ALA A 485 0.08 -15.93 -2.82
N HIS A 486 0.76 -14.87 -3.29
CA HIS A 486 1.21 -14.78 -4.67
C HIS A 486 2.57 -15.46 -4.83
N ILE A 487 3.46 -15.22 -3.86
CA ILE A 487 4.80 -15.80 -3.79
C ILE A 487 4.93 -16.51 -2.45
N ILE A 488 5.39 -17.76 -2.49
CA ILE A 488 5.55 -18.63 -1.33
C ILE A 488 7.04 -18.87 -1.16
N LYS A 489 7.58 -18.52 0.01
CA LYS A 489 8.93 -18.89 0.40
C LYS A 489 8.89 -20.08 1.34
N VAL A 490 9.66 -21.11 1.02
CA VAL A 490 9.90 -22.27 1.88
C VAL A 490 11.39 -22.60 1.98
N LYS A 491 11.74 -23.51 2.89
CA LYS A 491 13.09 -24.12 2.94
C LYS A 491 13.25 -25.18 1.85
N LEU A 492 14.48 -25.54 1.54
CA LEU A 492 14.76 -26.74 0.74
C LEU A 492 14.36 -28.00 1.54
N PRO A 493 13.58 -28.91 0.94
CA PRO A 493 13.17 -30.15 1.61
C PRO A 493 14.32 -31.18 1.65
N THR A 494 14.41 -31.87 2.77
CA THR A 494 15.18 -33.11 2.92
C THR A 494 14.37 -34.32 2.44
N GLU A 495 14.99 -35.49 2.38
CA GLU A 495 14.26 -36.73 2.02
C GLU A 495 13.33 -37.23 3.13
N HIS A 496 13.55 -36.78 4.37
CA HIS A 496 12.79 -37.19 5.55
C HIS A 496 11.28 -36.95 5.37
N LEU A 497 10.47 -37.86 5.92
CA LEU A 497 9.02 -37.74 6.02
C LEU A 497 8.62 -37.78 7.49
N GLU A 498 7.91 -36.76 7.95
CA GLU A 498 7.59 -36.58 9.37
C GLU A 498 6.24 -37.20 9.74
N GLN A 499 5.21 -37.01 8.91
CA GLN A 499 3.86 -37.39 9.27
C GLN A 499 3.59 -38.84 8.85
N GLU A 500 3.39 -39.73 9.82
CA GLU A 500 3.12 -41.15 9.57
C GLU A 500 1.92 -41.38 8.62
N ALA A 501 0.89 -40.53 8.69
CA ALA A 501 -0.25 -40.60 7.78
C ALA A 501 0.15 -40.27 6.32
N ALA A 502 1.00 -39.26 6.12
CA ALA A 502 1.49 -38.88 4.79
C ALA A 502 2.48 -39.92 4.26
N LYS A 503 3.39 -40.41 5.12
CA LYS A 503 4.45 -41.37 4.76
C LYS A 503 3.93 -42.58 3.98
N ARG A 504 2.83 -43.19 4.44
CA ARG A 504 2.18 -44.32 3.74
C ARG A 504 1.76 -43.97 2.31
N VAL A 505 1.28 -42.75 2.10
CA VAL A 505 0.88 -42.28 0.76
C VAL A 505 2.11 -42.04 -0.11
N TYR A 506 3.14 -41.37 0.40
CA TYR A 506 4.38 -41.13 -0.35
C TYR A 506 5.04 -42.43 -0.81
N GLU A 507 5.06 -43.46 0.04
CA GLU A 507 5.63 -44.76 -0.25
C GLU A 507 4.78 -45.56 -1.25
N SER A 508 3.46 -45.65 -1.03
CA SER A 508 2.56 -46.41 -1.91
C SER A 508 2.43 -45.80 -3.31
N THR A 509 2.42 -44.47 -3.41
CA THR A 509 2.36 -43.74 -4.70
C THR A 509 3.74 -43.51 -5.32
N ARG A 510 4.82 -43.85 -4.61
CA ARG A 510 6.21 -43.72 -5.05
C ARG A 510 6.56 -42.31 -5.51
N ILE A 511 6.19 -41.30 -4.72
CA ILE A 511 6.54 -39.90 -5.00
C ILE A 511 8.08 -39.77 -5.03
N PRO A 512 8.68 -39.32 -6.15
CA PRO A 512 10.12 -39.19 -6.28
C PRO A 512 10.70 -38.22 -5.23
N ARG A 513 11.72 -38.68 -4.49
CA ARG A 513 12.32 -37.90 -3.41
C ARG A 513 13.83 -38.00 -3.27
N ALA A 514 14.50 -38.85 -4.05
CA ALA A 514 15.94 -39.09 -3.92
C ALA A 514 16.77 -37.85 -4.32
N ALA A 515 16.53 -37.30 -5.52
CA ALA A 515 17.19 -36.09 -5.96
C ALA A 515 16.50 -34.84 -5.36
N LEU A 516 17.30 -33.81 -5.03
CA LEU A 516 16.75 -32.55 -4.51
C LEU A 516 15.80 -31.88 -5.52
N ALA A 517 16.10 -31.96 -6.82
CA ALA A 517 15.23 -31.45 -7.87
C ALA A 517 13.85 -32.13 -7.88
N ASP A 518 13.77 -33.42 -7.57
CA ASP A 518 12.50 -34.14 -7.48
C ASP A 518 11.66 -33.65 -6.30
N ARG A 519 12.30 -33.47 -5.15
CA ARG A 519 11.65 -32.92 -3.96
C ARG A 519 11.14 -31.51 -4.19
N ILE A 520 11.93 -30.67 -4.85
CA ILE A 520 11.52 -29.30 -5.24
C ILE A 520 10.34 -29.32 -6.19
N ARG A 521 10.37 -30.19 -7.20
CA ARG A 521 9.26 -30.38 -8.15
C ARG A 521 7.98 -30.76 -7.42
N HIS A 522 8.08 -31.65 -6.44
CA HIS A 522 6.94 -32.03 -5.64
C HIS A 522 6.40 -30.87 -4.79
N VAL A 523 7.26 -30.07 -4.15
CA VAL A 523 6.83 -28.87 -3.40
C VAL A 523 6.14 -27.85 -4.31
N VAL A 524 6.66 -27.62 -5.52
CA VAL A 524 6.03 -26.74 -6.53
C VAL A 524 4.68 -27.30 -6.98
N GLN A 525 4.61 -28.61 -7.22
CA GLN A 525 3.36 -29.30 -7.56
C GLN A 525 2.31 -29.14 -6.44
N SER A 526 2.72 -29.23 -5.18
CA SER A 526 1.84 -29.02 -4.03
C SER A 526 1.31 -27.59 -3.93
N ALA A 527 1.86 -26.62 -4.67
CA ALA A 527 1.36 -25.25 -4.73
C ALA A 527 0.49 -25.02 -5.98
N PHE A 528 -0.60 -25.78 -6.06
CA PHE A 528 -1.58 -25.78 -7.18
C PHE A 528 -0.97 -26.16 -8.53
N ASP A 529 -0.21 -27.25 -8.58
CA ASP A 529 0.44 -27.76 -9.78
C ASP A 529 1.32 -26.71 -10.47
N GLY A 530 2.09 -25.97 -9.65
CA GLY A 530 2.97 -24.90 -10.11
C GLY A 530 2.27 -23.59 -10.49
N ARG A 531 0.96 -23.43 -10.23
CA ARG A 531 0.23 -22.16 -10.46
C ARG A 531 0.44 -21.11 -9.37
N ARG A 532 1.29 -21.40 -8.38
CA ARG A 532 1.82 -20.42 -7.42
C ARG A 532 3.33 -20.36 -7.52
N ILE A 533 3.87 -19.14 -7.44
CA ILE A 533 5.31 -18.89 -7.44
C ILE A 533 5.88 -19.41 -6.12
N VAL A 534 6.73 -20.45 -6.18
CA VAL A 534 7.46 -20.98 -5.03
C VAL A 534 8.95 -20.67 -5.17
N ILE A 535 9.49 -19.96 -4.17
CA ILE A 535 10.91 -19.64 -4.06
C ILE A 535 11.51 -20.28 -2.82
N PHE A 536 12.82 -20.56 -2.88
CA PHE A 536 13.50 -21.31 -1.83
C PHE A 536 14.50 -20.45 -1.08
N SER A 537 14.58 -20.65 0.24
CA SER A 537 15.53 -19.94 1.09
C SER A 537 16.96 -20.44 0.85
N GLY A 538 17.93 -19.52 0.76
CA GLY A 538 19.35 -19.87 0.69
C GLY A 538 20.00 -20.30 2.01
N GLY A 539 19.25 -20.64 3.06
CA GLY A 539 19.82 -21.28 4.26
C GLY A 539 20.72 -20.41 5.16
N ALA A 540 21.55 -21.09 5.96
CA ALA A 540 22.65 -20.49 6.72
C ALA A 540 23.87 -20.31 5.83
N ARG A 541 24.99 -19.79 6.37
CA ARG A 541 26.21 -19.65 5.58
C ARG A 541 26.70 -21.03 5.16
N GLU A 542 26.84 -21.22 3.85
CA GLU A 542 27.29 -22.47 3.23
C GLU A 542 28.40 -22.15 2.22
N ASP A 543 29.13 -23.17 1.78
CA ASP A 543 30.12 -23.01 0.72
C ASP A 543 29.46 -22.79 -0.64
N ASP A 544 30.20 -22.15 -1.55
CA ASP A 544 29.67 -21.71 -2.84
C ASP A 544 29.23 -22.88 -3.72
N ALA A 545 29.95 -24.01 -3.68
CA ALA A 545 29.62 -25.18 -4.50
C ALA A 545 28.26 -25.76 -4.08
N THR A 546 28.05 -25.94 -2.78
CA THR A 546 26.76 -26.38 -2.22
C THR A 546 25.62 -25.42 -2.60
N ILE A 547 25.85 -24.10 -2.51
CA ILE A 547 24.85 -23.10 -2.90
C ILE A 547 24.51 -23.23 -4.39
N PHE A 548 25.49 -23.37 -5.27
CA PHE A 548 25.23 -23.48 -6.71
C PHE A 548 24.51 -24.78 -7.07
N ASP A 549 24.83 -25.90 -6.43
CA ASP A 549 24.12 -27.17 -6.65
C ASP A 549 22.68 -27.11 -6.18
N GLN A 550 22.41 -26.47 -5.04
CA GLN A 550 21.05 -26.19 -4.60
C GLN A 550 20.29 -25.30 -5.59
N VAL A 551 20.93 -24.25 -6.12
CA VAL A 551 20.33 -23.36 -7.12
C VAL A 551 20.03 -24.10 -8.43
N ARG A 552 20.91 -24.98 -8.89
CA ARG A 552 20.65 -25.88 -10.04
C ARG A 552 19.46 -26.80 -9.75
N ALA A 553 19.42 -27.42 -8.57
CA ALA A 553 18.29 -28.26 -8.19
C ALA A 553 16.97 -27.47 -8.13
N ILE A 554 16.99 -26.21 -7.66
CA ILE A 554 15.81 -25.32 -7.70
C ILE A 554 15.38 -25.06 -9.14
N ARG A 555 16.32 -24.71 -10.02
CA ARG A 555 16.09 -24.49 -11.44
C ARG A 555 15.46 -25.71 -12.11
N ASP A 556 16.05 -26.89 -11.89
CA ASP A 556 15.72 -28.15 -12.57
C ASP A 556 14.48 -28.82 -11.97
N GLY A 557 14.18 -28.53 -10.71
CA GLY A 557 12.92 -28.88 -10.04
C GLY A 557 11.74 -27.96 -10.41
N GLY A 558 11.95 -26.93 -11.23
CA GLY A 558 10.88 -26.01 -11.63
C GLY A 558 10.55 -24.93 -10.61
N GLY A 559 11.41 -24.71 -9.61
CA GLY A 559 11.29 -23.60 -8.68
C GLY A 559 11.44 -22.24 -9.37
N PHE A 560 10.81 -21.22 -8.78
CA PHE A 560 10.77 -19.88 -9.36
C PHE A 560 11.93 -19.00 -8.92
N GLY A 561 12.82 -19.49 -8.06
CA GLY A 561 14.03 -18.76 -7.71
C GLY A 561 14.44 -18.87 -6.24
N SER A 562 15.38 -17.99 -5.87
CA SER A 562 16.00 -17.97 -4.54
C SER A 562 15.70 -16.68 -3.80
N ILE A 563 15.59 -16.78 -2.48
CA ILE A 563 15.58 -15.63 -1.58
C ILE A 563 16.69 -15.83 -0.54
N ILE A 564 17.78 -15.08 -0.74
CA ILE A 564 19.11 -15.39 -0.16
C ILE A 564 19.66 -14.18 0.59
N GLY A 565 19.71 -14.29 1.92
CA GLY A 565 20.11 -13.21 2.84
C GLY A 565 21.56 -13.34 3.28
N ARG A 566 21.79 -14.06 4.38
CA ARG A 566 23.11 -14.17 5.04
C ARG A 566 24.24 -14.61 4.11
N ASN A 567 23.99 -15.53 3.19
CA ASN A 567 24.98 -15.94 2.18
C ASN A 567 25.44 -14.80 1.27
N SER A 568 24.68 -13.71 1.17
CA SER A 568 25.02 -12.53 0.38
C SER A 568 25.60 -11.43 1.26
N PHE A 569 24.81 -10.83 2.16
CA PHE A 569 25.23 -9.59 2.84
C PHE A 569 26.30 -9.78 3.93
N GLN A 570 26.59 -11.01 4.37
CA GLN A 570 27.69 -11.28 5.31
C GLN A 570 29.05 -11.40 4.63
N ARG A 571 29.08 -11.38 3.29
CA ARG A 571 30.32 -11.39 2.50
C ARG A 571 30.78 -9.97 2.21
N PRO A 572 32.09 -9.75 1.99
CA PRO A 572 32.57 -8.54 1.36
C PRO A 572 31.80 -8.25 0.06
N ARG A 573 31.51 -6.97 -0.22
CA ARG A 573 30.67 -6.56 -1.36
C ARG A 573 31.07 -7.21 -2.70
N PRO A 574 32.37 -7.26 -3.10
CA PRO A 574 32.74 -7.88 -4.37
C PRO A 574 32.38 -9.36 -4.46
N GLU A 575 32.56 -10.11 -3.37
CA GLU A 575 32.22 -11.54 -3.29
C GLU A 575 30.70 -11.74 -3.29
N ALA A 576 29.94 -10.89 -2.59
CA ALA A 576 28.48 -10.91 -2.60
C ALA A 576 27.92 -10.69 -4.01
N LEU A 577 28.48 -9.73 -4.76
CA LEU A 577 28.11 -9.44 -6.15
C LEU A 577 28.47 -10.60 -7.08
N ALA A 578 29.63 -11.22 -6.90
CA ALA A 578 30.05 -12.39 -7.68
C ALA A 578 29.12 -13.58 -7.44
N LEU A 579 28.81 -13.90 -6.17
CA LEU A 579 27.90 -14.97 -5.79
C LEU A 579 26.51 -14.75 -6.40
N LEU A 580 25.90 -13.58 -6.17
CA LEU A 580 24.57 -13.26 -6.68
C LEU A 580 24.53 -13.27 -8.22
N GLY A 581 25.57 -12.73 -8.86
CA GLY A 581 25.70 -12.76 -10.32
C GLY A 581 25.73 -14.18 -10.87
N ARG A 582 26.47 -15.08 -10.22
CA ARG A 582 26.56 -16.49 -10.60
C ARG A 582 25.25 -17.25 -10.40
N ILE A 583 24.58 -17.04 -9.26
CA ILE A 583 23.24 -17.59 -9.00
C ILE A 583 22.26 -17.19 -10.12
N MET A 584 22.26 -15.92 -10.53
CA MET A 584 21.40 -15.45 -11.61
C MET A 584 21.81 -16.05 -12.97
N ALA A 585 23.10 -16.26 -13.23
CA ALA A 585 23.57 -16.94 -14.44
C ALA A 585 23.11 -18.40 -14.53
N ILE A 586 23.11 -19.14 -13.40
CA ILE A 586 22.54 -20.49 -13.34
C ILE A 586 21.04 -20.44 -13.68
N TYR A 587 20.29 -19.48 -13.11
CA TYR A 587 18.87 -19.33 -13.38
C TYR A 587 18.53 -18.91 -14.82
N THR A 588 19.41 -18.22 -15.53
CA THR A 588 19.22 -17.95 -16.97
C THR A 588 19.68 -19.10 -17.85
N GLY A 589 20.36 -20.11 -17.29
CA GLY A 589 20.99 -21.19 -18.04
C GLY A 589 22.28 -20.77 -18.75
N ALA A 590 22.81 -19.57 -18.46
CA ALA A 590 24.10 -19.12 -18.95
C ALA A 590 25.28 -19.88 -18.31
N GLU A 591 25.03 -20.52 -17.16
CA GLU A 591 25.94 -21.47 -16.54
C GLU A 591 25.20 -22.80 -16.32
N PRO A 592 25.83 -23.95 -16.66
CA PRO A 592 25.25 -25.27 -16.44
C PRO A 592 24.91 -25.51 -14.97
#